data_AF-A0A6L3UZG4-F1
#
_entry.id   AF-A0A6L3UZG4-F1
#
_cell.length_a   1.000
_cell.length_b   1.000
_cell.length_c   1.000
_cell.angle_alpha   90.00
_cell.angle_beta   90.00
_cell.angle_gamma   90.00
#
_symmetry.space_group_name_H-M   'P 1'
#
loop_
_entity.id
_entity.type
_entity.pdbx_description
1 polymer ?
#
loop_
_entity_poly.entity_id
_entity_poly.type
_entity_poly.pdbx_seq_one_letter_code
_entity_poly.pdbx_strand_id
1 'polypeptide(L)'
;MVTELSISLFIRTDLVDKVINVFKNHNIMFKVPDYGEQSDVSIEVKVILNDKINYETVKGIYSYLENELHIKHIGERFSFLCSDDEYDKAPLFVLDSTGNSNKAFLKDKGTQFKNEIFCDTCGLILQNQVTPLTIDTSTIKDRYMVNVGAYWVVSEKMAELMNN
;
A
#
# COMPACT_ATOMS: atom_id res chain seq x y z
N MET A 1 1.93 -17.47 -8.54
CA MET A 1 1.79 -16.31 -7.64
C MET A 1 2.38 -16.65 -6.28
N VAL A 2 3.30 -15.84 -5.80
CA VAL A 2 3.96 -15.98 -4.50
C VAL A 2 3.55 -14.81 -3.61
N THR A 3 3.16 -15.08 -2.37
CA THR A 3 2.84 -14.02 -1.41
C THR A 3 4.10 -13.62 -0.65
N GLU A 4 4.52 -12.38 -0.80
CA GLU A 4 5.56 -11.73 -0.01
C GLU A 4 4.91 -10.86 1.07
N LEU A 5 5.45 -10.91 2.28
CA LEU A 5 5.13 -10.02 3.38
C LEU A 5 6.36 -9.15 3.66
N SER A 6 6.21 -7.83 3.47
CA SER A 6 7.14 -6.83 4.00
C SER A 6 6.74 -6.49 5.43
N ILE A 7 7.70 -6.56 6.33
CA ILE A 7 7.58 -6.19 7.75
C ILE A 7 8.50 -5.00 7.98
N SER A 8 7.93 -3.88 8.41
CA SER A 8 8.66 -2.64 8.66
C SER A 8 8.78 -2.38 10.16
N LEU A 9 9.99 -2.16 10.63
CA LEU A 9 10.29 -1.88 12.03
C LEU A 9 11.02 -0.55 12.13
N PHE A 10 10.76 0.20 13.20
CA PHE A 10 11.55 1.35 13.61
C PHE A 10 11.98 1.12 15.06
N ILE A 11 13.28 0.86 15.25
CA ILE A 11 13.81 0.35 16.52
C ILE A 11 15.07 1.10 16.92
N ARG A 12 15.38 1.08 18.21
CA ARG A 12 16.67 1.56 18.71
C ARG A 12 17.81 0.68 18.21
N THR A 13 18.96 1.29 17.96
CA THR A 13 20.14 0.58 17.43
C THR A 13 20.70 -0.49 18.37
N ASP A 14 20.48 -0.38 19.69
CA ASP A 14 20.85 -1.40 20.68
C ASP A 14 20.03 -2.71 20.58
N LEU A 15 18.90 -2.68 19.85
CA LEU A 15 18.02 -3.84 19.67
C LEU A 15 18.29 -4.59 18.36
N VAL A 16 19.12 -4.05 17.45
CA VAL A 16 19.35 -4.59 16.10
C VAL A 16 19.76 -6.06 16.13
N ASP A 17 20.77 -6.42 16.91
CA ASP A 17 21.24 -7.80 17.00
C ASP A 17 20.19 -8.76 17.56
N LYS A 18 19.37 -8.29 18.52
CA LYS A 18 18.26 -9.08 19.08
C LYS A 18 17.20 -9.34 18.01
N VAL A 19 16.83 -8.30 17.27
CA VAL A 19 15.86 -8.40 16.18
C VAL A 19 16.36 -9.33 15.08
N ILE A 20 17.62 -9.19 14.64
CA ILE A 20 18.24 -10.12 13.68
C ILE A 20 18.12 -11.57 14.17
N ASN A 21 18.45 -11.82 15.43
CA ASN A 21 18.40 -13.18 15.99
C ASN A 21 16.99 -13.76 16.05
N VAL A 22 15.97 -12.95 16.35
CA VAL A 22 14.56 -13.38 16.32
C VAL A 22 14.20 -13.93 14.94
N PHE A 23 14.43 -13.16 13.88
CA PHE A 23 14.13 -13.60 12.51
C PHE A 23 15.01 -14.78 12.07
N LYS A 24 16.30 -14.78 12.45
CA LYS A 24 17.23 -15.86 12.14
C LYS A 24 16.80 -17.20 12.75
N ASN A 25 16.18 -17.21 13.93
CA ASN A 25 15.62 -18.41 14.56
C ASN A 25 14.50 -19.05 13.72
N HIS A 26 13.87 -18.28 12.82
CA HIS A 26 12.88 -18.74 11.85
C HIS A 26 13.46 -18.91 10.44
N ASN A 27 14.79 -18.92 10.28
CA ASN A 27 15.50 -18.94 9.01
C ASN A 27 15.16 -17.77 8.08
N ILE A 28 14.75 -16.63 8.63
CA ILE A 28 14.49 -15.39 7.90
C ILE A 28 15.75 -14.54 7.96
N MET A 29 16.31 -14.23 6.79
CA MET A 29 17.50 -13.40 6.64
C MET A 29 17.11 -12.08 5.95
N PHE A 30 17.62 -10.97 6.47
CA PHE A 30 17.42 -9.65 5.89
C PHE A 30 18.68 -8.81 6.07
N LYS A 31 18.78 -7.72 5.32
CA LYS A 31 19.89 -6.77 5.44
C LYS A 31 19.46 -5.63 6.35
N VAL A 32 20.32 -5.29 7.30
CA VAL A 32 20.17 -4.05 8.07
C VAL A 32 20.86 -2.94 7.28
N PRO A 33 20.21 -1.78 7.07
CA PRO A 33 20.86 -0.64 6.44
C PRO A 33 21.99 -0.11 7.32
N ASP A 34 22.94 0.63 6.74
CA ASP A 34 23.93 1.36 7.54
C ASP A 34 23.25 2.51 8.28
N TYR A 35 23.46 2.60 9.59
CA TYR A 35 22.83 3.57 10.48
C TYR A 35 23.83 4.45 11.23
N GLY A 36 25.15 4.26 11.03
CA GLY A 36 26.19 5.09 11.66
C GLY A 36 25.97 5.31 13.16
N GLU A 37 25.95 6.58 13.58
CA GLU A 37 25.76 7.01 14.98
C GLU A 37 24.29 7.28 15.38
N GLN A 38 23.32 6.86 14.56
CA GLN A 38 21.90 7.10 14.87
C GLN A 38 21.44 6.29 16.09
N SER A 39 20.51 6.85 16.87
CA SER A 39 19.89 6.15 18.01
C SER A 39 18.89 5.10 17.59
N ASP A 40 18.32 5.26 16.39
CA ASP A 40 17.24 4.44 15.86
C ASP A 40 17.50 4.10 14.40
N VAL A 41 16.95 2.98 13.94
CA VAL A 41 17.09 2.47 12.59
C VAL A 41 15.76 1.92 12.08
N SER A 42 15.47 2.18 10.81
CA SER A 42 14.36 1.53 10.11
C SER A 42 14.84 0.26 9.45
N ILE A 43 14.15 -0.85 9.69
CA ILE A 43 14.46 -2.17 9.14
C ILE A 43 13.25 -2.62 8.32
N GLU A 44 13.52 -3.09 7.10
CA GLU A 44 12.52 -3.79 6.28
C GLU A 44 12.93 -5.26 6.16
N VAL A 45 12.04 -6.16 6.56
CA VAL A 45 12.19 -7.61 6.44
C VAL A 45 11.20 -8.10 5.40
N LYS A 46 11.69 -8.73 4.34
CA LYS A 46 10.85 -9.36 3.31
C LYS A 46 10.80 -10.85 3.52
N VAL A 47 9.59 -11.39 3.58
CA VAL A 47 9.34 -12.80 3.88
C VAL A 47 8.45 -13.39 2.80
N ILE A 48 8.91 -14.45 2.16
CA ILE A 48 8.06 -15.25 1.26
C ILE A 48 7.23 -16.20 2.11
N LEU A 49 5.91 -16.01 2.10
CA LEU A 49 4.98 -16.87 2.84
C LEU A 49 4.83 -18.22 2.13
N ASN A 50 5.01 -19.29 2.89
CA ASN A 50 4.90 -20.68 2.44
C ASN A 50 4.56 -21.60 3.63
N ASP A 51 4.55 -22.92 3.41
CA ASP A 51 4.21 -23.90 4.45
C ASP A 51 5.13 -23.85 5.68
N LYS A 52 6.39 -23.42 5.51
CA LYS A 52 7.39 -23.32 6.59
C LYS A 52 7.33 -21.98 7.31
N ILE A 53 7.12 -20.89 6.56
CA ILE A 53 7.01 -19.53 7.12
C ILE A 53 5.62 -19.01 6.76
N ASN A 54 4.64 -19.42 7.57
CA ASN A 54 3.25 -19.02 7.42
C ASN A 54 2.90 -17.86 8.36
N TYR A 55 1.66 -17.36 8.28
CA TYR A 55 1.25 -16.22 9.09
C TYR A 55 1.23 -16.51 10.60
N GLU A 56 1.03 -17.75 11.04
CA GLU A 56 1.14 -18.10 12.47
C GLU A 56 2.59 -18.02 12.97
N THR A 57 3.56 -18.39 12.13
CA THR A 57 4.99 -18.19 12.43
C THR A 57 5.30 -16.71 12.60
N VAL A 58 4.79 -15.88 11.69
CA VAL A 58 4.96 -14.42 11.71
C VAL A 58 4.30 -13.80 12.94
N LYS A 59 3.08 -14.21 13.31
CA LYS A 59 2.44 -13.79 14.57
C LYS A 59 3.28 -14.13 15.80
N GLY A 60 3.92 -15.29 15.81
CA GLY A 60 4.86 -15.67 16.88
C GLY A 60 6.03 -14.69 16.99
N ILE A 61 6.58 -14.28 15.84
CA ILE A 61 7.62 -13.25 15.79
C ILE A 61 7.10 -11.92 16.33
N TYR A 62 5.93 -11.45 15.90
CA TYR A 62 5.35 -10.19 16.39
C TYR A 62 5.11 -10.20 17.89
N SER A 63 4.52 -11.29 18.40
CA SER A 63 4.31 -11.45 19.84
C SER A 63 5.62 -11.37 20.61
N TYR A 64 6.71 -11.94 20.10
CA TYR A 64 8.02 -11.82 20.74
C TYR A 64 8.58 -10.40 20.67
N LEU A 65 8.52 -9.75 19.50
CA LEU A 65 9.00 -8.38 19.30
C LEU A 65 8.24 -7.38 20.20
N GLU A 66 6.93 -7.54 20.34
CA GLU A 66 6.09 -6.67 21.17
C GLU A 66 6.29 -6.93 22.67
N ASN A 67 6.26 -8.20 23.11
CA ASN A 67 6.25 -8.51 24.54
C ASN A 67 7.64 -8.51 25.15
N GLU A 68 8.64 -9.07 24.44
CA GLU A 68 10.00 -9.26 24.99
C GLU A 68 10.93 -8.10 24.62
N LEU A 69 10.76 -7.49 23.43
CA LEU A 69 11.60 -6.37 22.98
C LEU A 69 10.89 -5.01 23.05
N HIS A 70 9.61 -4.98 23.42
CA HIS A 70 8.80 -3.76 23.54
C HIS A 70 8.71 -2.93 22.25
N ILE A 71 8.80 -3.57 21.08
CA ILE A 71 8.65 -2.95 19.77
C ILE A 71 7.17 -2.91 19.42
N LYS A 72 6.52 -1.76 19.64
CA LYS A 72 5.06 -1.62 19.50
C LYS A 72 4.57 -1.22 18.11
N HIS A 73 5.48 -0.80 17.24
CA HIS A 73 5.13 -0.29 15.91
C HIS A 73 5.76 -1.19 14.86
N ILE A 74 4.97 -2.17 14.43
CA ILE A 74 5.31 -3.12 13.36
C ILE A 74 4.38 -2.81 12.19
N GLY A 75 4.95 -2.37 11.06
CA GLY A 75 4.22 -2.17 9.82
C GLY A 75 4.18 -3.45 8.99
N GLU A 76 3.06 -3.68 8.30
CA GLU A 76 2.87 -4.84 7.43
C GLU A 76 2.43 -4.41 6.03
N ARG A 77 3.01 -5.03 5.01
CA ARG A 77 2.55 -4.90 3.62
C ARG A 77 2.63 -6.25 2.93
N PHE A 78 1.49 -6.75 2.47
CA PHE A 78 1.44 -7.91 1.60
C PHE A 78 1.68 -7.49 0.14
N SER A 79 2.47 -8.26 -0.58
CA SER A 79 2.74 -8.10 -2.01
C SER A 79 2.61 -9.45 -2.68
N PHE A 80 1.96 -9.48 -3.84
CA PHE A 80 1.81 -10.70 -4.62
C PHE A 80 2.79 -10.62 -5.79
N LEU A 81 3.79 -11.50 -5.78
CA LEU A 81 4.74 -11.64 -6.87
C LEU A 81 4.12 -12.58 -7.90
N CYS A 82 3.72 -12.01 -9.02
CA CYS A 82 3.21 -12.74 -10.18
C CYS A 82 4.39 -13.13 -11.07
N SER A 83 4.32 -14.28 -11.75
CA SER A 83 5.18 -14.52 -12.90
C SER A 83 4.82 -13.56 -14.04
N ASP A 84 5.72 -13.35 -15.01
CA ASP A 84 5.43 -12.54 -16.21
C ASP A 84 4.13 -12.98 -16.88
N ASP A 85 3.96 -14.30 -17.06
CA ASP A 85 2.74 -14.91 -17.59
C ASP A 85 1.46 -14.61 -16.77
N GLU A 86 1.58 -14.51 -15.44
CA GLU A 86 0.45 -14.21 -14.54
C GLU A 86 0.16 -12.71 -14.55
N TYR A 87 1.20 -11.89 -14.68
CA TYR A 87 1.10 -10.44 -14.81
C TYR A 87 0.43 -10.05 -16.13
N ASP A 88 0.86 -10.63 -17.25
CA ASP A 88 0.31 -10.35 -18.59
C ASP A 88 -1.15 -10.80 -18.72
N LYS A 89 -1.54 -11.84 -17.97
CA LYS A 89 -2.92 -12.36 -17.92
C LYS A 89 -3.72 -11.74 -16.77
N ALA A 90 -3.14 -10.86 -15.96
CA ALA A 90 -3.83 -10.26 -14.83
C ALA A 90 -4.92 -9.30 -15.33
N PRO A 91 -6.19 -9.46 -14.90
CA PRO A 91 -7.25 -8.53 -15.26
C PRO A 91 -7.16 -7.21 -14.47
N LEU A 92 -6.10 -7.00 -13.69
CA LEU A 92 -5.94 -5.92 -12.74
C LEU A 92 -4.68 -5.12 -13.10
N PHE A 93 -4.88 -3.84 -13.42
CA PHE A 93 -3.82 -2.85 -13.52
C PHE A 93 -3.87 -1.94 -12.29
N VAL A 94 -2.69 -1.61 -11.75
CA VAL A 94 -2.56 -0.56 -10.72
C VAL A 94 -2.19 0.72 -11.46
N LEU A 95 -3.08 1.72 -11.38
CA LEU A 95 -2.84 3.04 -11.91
C LEU A 95 -2.45 3.98 -10.77
N ASP A 96 -1.15 4.18 -10.58
CA ASP A 96 -0.63 5.13 -9.59
C ASP A 96 -0.34 6.49 -10.23
N SER A 97 -0.77 7.57 -9.56
CA SER A 97 -0.51 8.95 -9.95
C SER A 97 0.52 9.50 -8.99
N THR A 98 1.79 9.45 -9.36
CA THR A 98 2.85 10.17 -8.64
C THR A 98 2.82 11.63 -9.08
N GLY A 99 2.00 12.47 -8.44
CA GLY A 99 2.00 13.90 -8.75
C GLY A 99 0.97 14.72 -8.00
N ASN A 100 1.40 15.42 -6.94
CA ASN A 100 0.64 16.47 -6.26
C ASN A 100 0.61 17.78 -7.07
N SER A 101 0.43 17.71 -8.39
CA SER A 101 0.32 18.93 -9.19
C SER A 101 -1.06 19.52 -8.99
N ASN A 102 -1.18 20.70 -8.38
CA ASN A 102 -2.44 21.45 -8.29
C ASN A 102 -3.13 21.62 -9.67
N LYS A 103 -2.37 21.57 -10.76
CA LYS A 103 -2.88 21.63 -12.14
C LYS A 103 -3.57 20.33 -12.62
N ALA A 104 -3.43 19.24 -11.87
CA ALA A 104 -4.13 17.98 -12.10
C ALA A 104 -5.35 17.81 -11.17
N PHE A 105 -5.60 18.77 -10.26
CA PHE A 105 -6.79 18.78 -9.41
C PHE A 105 -7.81 19.76 -9.99
N LEU A 106 -8.91 19.21 -10.48
CA LEU A 106 -10.05 19.98 -10.92
C LEU A 106 -11.11 20.02 -9.83
N LYS A 107 -11.82 21.15 -9.78
CA LYS A 107 -12.94 21.31 -8.88
C LYS A 107 -14.17 20.64 -9.48
N ASP A 108 -14.77 19.72 -8.72
CA ASP A 108 -16.11 19.22 -8.98
C ASP A 108 -17.12 20.38 -8.91
N LYS A 109 -17.95 20.54 -9.95
CA LYS A 109 -18.91 21.63 -10.10
C LYS A 109 -20.31 21.32 -9.58
N GLY A 110 -20.52 20.18 -8.91
CA GLY A 110 -21.78 19.92 -8.22
C GLY A 110 -22.26 18.48 -8.30
N THR A 111 -21.34 17.51 -8.32
CA THR A 111 -21.72 16.10 -8.22
C THR A 111 -22.40 15.88 -6.88
N GLN A 112 -23.61 15.32 -6.94
CA GLN A 112 -24.40 15.00 -5.77
C GLN A 112 -24.26 13.52 -5.47
N PHE A 113 -24.25 13.22 -4.18
CA PHE A 113 -24.15 11.88 -3.65
C PHE A 113 -25.30 11.61 -2.71
N LYS A 114 -25.87 10.42 -2.82
CA LYS A 114 -26.74 9.86 -1.80
C LYS A 114 -25.89 8.98 -0.89
N ASN A 115 -25.83 9.37 0.37
CA ASN A 115 -25.12 8.61 1.40
C ASN A 115 -26.09 7.68 2.12
N GLU A 116 -25.68 6.45 2.34
CA GLU A 116 -26.42 5.46 3.11
C GLU A 116 -25.46 4.82 4.11
N ILE A 117 -25.88 4.73 5.37
CA ILE A 117 -25.08 4.03 6.37
C ILE A 117 -25.22 2.54 6.07
N PHE A 118 -24.11 1.94 5.64
CA PHE A 118 -24.04 0.53 5.29
C PHE A 118 -23.81 -0.35 6.53
N CYS A 119 -23.16 0.19 7.56
CA CYS A 119 -22.99 -0.49 8.83
C CYS A 119 -23.02 0.49 10.00
N ASP A 120 -24.06 0.41 10.83
CA ASP A 120 -24.24 1.28 11.98
C ASP A 120 -23.20 1.05 13.09
N THR A 121 -22.60 -0.15 13.16
CA THR A 121 -21.62 -0.50 14.20
C THR A 121 -20.25 0.14 13.95
N CYS A 122 -19.78 0.16 12.70
CA CYS A 122 -18.47 0.73 12.35
C CYS A 122 -18.56 2.07 11.60
N GLY A 123 -19.78 2.56 11.32
CA GLY A 123 -20.01 3.85 10.68
C GLY A 123 -19.62 3.89 9.21
N LEU A 124 -19.54 2.74 8.53
CA LEU A 124 -19.25 2.71 7.10
C LEU A 124 -20.42 3.30 6.31
N ILE A 125 -20.10 4.25 5.43
CA ILE A 125 -21.05 4.97 4.59
C ILE A 125 -20.83 4.54 3.14
N LEU A 126 -21.88 4.02 2.51
CA LEU A 126 -21.94 3.85 1.08
C LEU A 126 -22.33 5.19 0.44
N GLN A 127 -21.51 5.67 -0.50
CA GLN A 127 -21.81 6.88 -1.27
C GLN A 127 -22.17 6.50 -2.70
N ASN A 128 -23.42 6.76 -3.09
CA ASN A 128 -23.90 6.53 -4.45
C ASN A 128 -23.99 7.86 -5.20
N GLN A 129 -23.30 7.98 -6.33
CA GLN A 129 -23.38 9.14 -7.20
C GLN A 129 -24.79 9.24 -7.81
N VAL A 130 -25.44 10.41 -7.69
CA VAL A 130 -26.81 10.63 -8.22
C VAL A 130 -26.87 11.62 -9.37
N THR A 131 -25.84 12.44 -9.57
CA THR A 131 -25.73 13.33 -10.74
C THR A 131 -24.42 13.08 -11.48
N PRO A 132 -24.36 13.33 -12.81
CA PRO A 132 -23.13 13.18 -13.57
C PRO A 132 -22.00 14.06 -13.03
N LEU A 133 -20.77 13.55 -13.13
CA LEU A 133 -19.57 14.30 -12.80
C LEU A 133 -19.42 15.45 -13.82
N THR A 134 -19.46 16.69 -13.33
CA THR A 134 -19.32 17.87 -14.20
C THR A 134 -17.98 18.55 -13.91
N ILE A 135 -17.13 18.60 -14.95
CA ILE A 135 -15.76 19.08 -14.84
C ILE A 135 -15.48 20.23 -15.80
N ASP A 136 -14.68 21.19 -15.34
CA ASP A 136 -14.15 22.25 -16.19
C ASP A 136 -12.82 21.79 -16.78
N THR A 137 -12.83 21.44 -18.06
CA THR A 137 -11.66 20.91 -18.77
C THR A 137 -10.79 22.00 -19.39
N SER A 138 -11.14 23.28 -19.27
CA SER A 138 -10.42 24.40 -19.93
C SER A 138 -8.96 24.53 -19.52
N THR A 139 -8.59 23.98 -18.37
CA THR A 139 -7.23 24.00 -17.81
C THR A 139 -6.50 22.67 -17.97
N ILE A 140 -7.18 21.63 -18.48
CA ILE A 140 -6.57 20.35 -18.83
C ILE A 140 -5.79 20.57 -20.12
N LYS A 141 -4.47 20.49 -20.02
CA LYS A 141 -3.57 20.56 -21.16
C LYS A 141 -3.52 19.21 -21.88
N ASP A 142 -2.32 18.72 -22.14
CA ASP A 142 -1.96 17.40 -22.64
C ASP A 142 -2.09 16.28 -21.60
N ARG A 143 -2.88 16.48 -20.54
CA ARG A 143 -3.02 15.50 -19.44
C ARG A 143 -4.07 14.47 -19.79
N TYR A 144 -3.65 13.20 -19.77
CA TYR A 144 -4.53 12.05 -19.98
C TYR A 144 -5.25 11.58 -18.71
N MET A 145 -4.90 12.12 -17.55
CA MET A 145 -5.45 11.75 -16.24
C MET A 145 -5.50 12.97 -15.31
N VAL A 146 -6.61 13.14 -14.60
CA VAL A 146 -6.84 14.22 -13.62
C VAL A 146 -7.63 13.73 -12.42
N ASN A 147 -7.44 14.40 -11.28
CA ASN A 147 -8.24 14.24 -10.07
C ASN A 147 -9.41 15.23 -10.07
N VAL A 148 -10.60 14.77 -9.74
CA VAL A 148 -11.82 15.58 -9.69
C VAL A 148 -12.55 15.27 -8.38
N GLY A 149 -12.35 16.10 -7.36
CA GLY A 149 -12.84 15.76 -6.01
C GLY A 149 -12.24 14.43 -5.54
N ALA A 150 -13.09 13.43 -5.33
CA ALA A 150 -12.68 12.07 -4.95
C ALA A 150 -12.46 11.12 -6.15
N TYR A 151 -12.72 11.57 -7.38
CA TYR A 151 -12.64 10.73 -8.57
C TYR A 151 -11.32 10.86 -9.31
N TRP A 152 -10.91 9.76 -9.93
CA TRP A 152 -9.90 9.75 -10.96
C TRP A 152 -10.57 9.67 -12.31
N VAL A 153 -10.31 10.66 -13.16
CA VAL A 153 -10.86 10.73 -14.51
C VAL A 153 -9.71 10.55 -15.49
N VAL A 154 -9.85 9.55 -16.35
CA VAL A 154 -8.93 9.28 -17.45
C VAL A 154 -9.59 9.65 -18.77
N SER A 155 -8.80 10.21 -19.69
CA SER A 155 -9.24 10.43 -21.07
C SER A 155 -9.44 9.11 -21.81
N GLU A 156 -10.29 9.10 -22.83
CA GLU A 156 -10.45 7.96 -23.73
C GLU A 156 -9.11 7.54 -24.36
N LYS A 157 -8.24 8.52 -24.67
CA LYS A 157 -6.91 8.23 -25.19
C LYS A 157 -6.03 7.42 -24.23
N MET A 158 -6.17 7.68 -22.92
CA MET A 158 -5.50 6.86 -21.90
C MET A 158 -6.06 5.45 -21.87
N ALA A 159 -7.39 5.32 -21.93
CA ALA A 159 -8.05 4.02 -21.95
C ALA A 159 -7.63 3.19 -23.17
N GLU A 160 -7.49 3.81 -24.35
CA GLU A 160 -6.94 3.17 -25.54
C GLU A 160 -5.49 2.70 -25.35
N LEU A 161 -4.65 3.52 -24.73
CA LEU A 161 -3.25 3.17 -24.46
C LEU A 161 -3.12 1.99 -23.49
N MET A 162 -4.08 1.83 -22.57
CA MET A 162 -4.12 0.73 -21.59
C MET A 162 -4.74 -0.56 -22.14
N ASN A 163 -5.37 -0.51 -23.32
CA ASN A 163 -5.98 -1.68 -23.98
C ASN A 163 -5.01 -2.41 -24.93
N ASN A 164 -3.74 -2.00 -25.00
CA ASN A 164 -2.67 -2.67 -25.74
C ASN A 164 -1.63 -3.24 -24.77
#